data_AF-A0A952EVR2-F1
#
_entry.id   AF-A0A952EVR2-F1
#
_cell.length_a   1.000
_cell.length_b   1.000
_cell.length_c   1.000
_cell.angle_alpha   90.00
_cell.angle_beta   90.00
_cell.angle_gamma   90.00
#
_symmetry.space_group_name_H-M   'P 1'
#
loop_
_entity.id
_entity.type
_entity.pdbx_description
1 polymer ?
#
loop_
_entity_poly.entity_id
_entity_poly.type
_entity_poly.pdbx_seq_one_letter_code
_entity_poly.pdbx_strand_id
1 'polypeptide(L)'
;TLTVADPNSCTVGFLPPSQWRNPADTTTIDTPDGLYCKLPQDSPLAVRGARNYPCMGHPGKRAPTVELCNDPRGFVPMAMRQHTLGPYPFDPNLIAQGVPVDDRVDFNDRIHAPVEGTPLPPGAASTWMPPDPLAAPIPATPVAPPPPPGNSINGEPIPTVEAPVAPAAGVPAAPQGPPPGPVEVPPPDGALPAAPSAFNGNGSGGPSVAMASYDPHTGRYLAPDGQLQQVSTPVSGTQPKSWKDLLPI
;
A
#
# COMPACT_ATOMS: atom_id res chain seq x y z
N THR A 1 -9.20 13.98 -7.00
CA THR A 1 -9.50 13.57 -5.62
C THR A 1 -9.47 12.06 -5.57
N LEU A 2 -8.46 11.46 -4.93
CA LEU A 2 -8.51 10.04 -4.57
C LEU A 2 -9.51 9.95 -3.42
N THR A 3 -10.70 9.43 -3.67
CA THR A 3 -11.65 9.19 -2.59
C THR A 3 -11.19 7.96 -1.83
N VAL A 4 -11.23 8.00 -0.49
CA VAL A 4 -10.84 6.90 0.42
C VAL A 4 -11.59 5.57 0.13
N ALA A 5 -12.58 5.58 -0.76
CA ALA A 5 -13.36 4.43 -1.20
C ALA A 5 -13.01 3.90 -2.61
N ASP A 6 -12.03 4.48 -3.30
CA ASP A 6 -11.63 3.97 -4.62
C ASP A 6 -10.94 2.61 -4.48
N PRO A 7 -11.35 1.58 -5.27
CA PRO A 7 -10.68 0.29 -5.22
C PRO A 7 -9.21 0.46 -5.60
N ASN A 8 -8.34 -0.31 -4.95
CA ASN A 8 -6.93 -0.30 -5.28
C ASN A 8 -6.72 -0.60 -6.78
N SER A 9 -5.68 0.00 -7.34
CA SER A 9 -5.35 -0.24 -8.74
C SER A 9 -4.80 -1.63 -8.96
N CYS A 10 -5.18 -2.22 -10.09
CA CYS A 10 -4.59 -3.45 -10.58
C CYS A 10 -3.09 -3.26 -10.86
N THR A 11 -2.28 -4.16 -10.33
CA THR A 11 -0.82 -4.21 -10.54
C THR A 11 -0.36 -5.53 -11.17
N VAL A 12 -1.24 -6.53 -11.26
CA VAL A 12 -0.93 -7.79 -11.97
C VAL A 12 -0.81 -7.54 -13.47
N GLY A 13 0.31 -7.96 -14.05
CA GLY A 13 0.66 -7.70 -15.46
C GLY A 13 1.46 -6.41 -15.68
N PHE A 14 1.84 -5.72 -14.61
CA PHE A 14 2.76 -4.59 -14.63
C PHE A 14 4.12 -4.96 -14.01
N LEU A 15 5.09 -4.05 -14.13
CA LEU A 15 6.41 -4.22 -13.53
C LEU A 15 6.30 -4.55 -12.03
N PRO A 16 7.04 -5.57 -11.55
CA PRO A 16 7.06 -5.89 -10.12
C PRO A 16 7.68 -4.73 -9.34
N PRO A 17 7.35 -4.57 -8.04
CA PRO A 17 7.83 -3.42 -7.29
C PRO A 17 9.36 -3.36 -7.14
N SER A 18 10.06 -4.49 -7.24
CA SER A 18 11.53 -4.55 -7.31
C SER A 18 12.13 -3.85 -8.54
N GLN A 19 11.30 -3.55 -9.54
CA GLN A 19 11.67 -2.85 -10.78
C GLN A 19 11.09 -1.43 -10.83
N TRP A 20 10.45 -0.96 -9.75
CA TRP A 20 9.94 0.40 -9.68
C TRP A 20 11.08 1.37 -9.47
N ARG A 21 11.14 2.38 -10.33
CA ARG A 21 12.18 3.40 -10.28
C ARG A 21 11.94 4.40 -9.15
N ASN A 22 13.03 5.00 -8.71
CA ASN A 22 12.97 6.13 -7.79
C ASN A 22 12.19 7.29 -8.46
N PRO A 23 11.21 7.91 -7.79
CA PRO A 23 10.48 9.07 -8.33
C PRO A 23 11.35 10.26 -8.73
N ALA A 24 12.57 10.39 -8.20
CA ALA A 24 13.52 11.45 -8.54
C ALA A 24 14.32 11.17 -9.82
N ASP A 25 14.26 9.95 -10.35
CA ASP A 25 15.02 9.54 -11.52
C ASP A 25 14.28 9.91 -12.82
N THR A 26 14.90 10.78 -13.62
CA THR A 26 14.29 11.39 -14.82
C THR A 26 14.85 10.85 -16.13
N THR A 27 15.73 9.85 -16.08
CA THR A 27 16.26 9.28 -17.33
C THR A 27 15.17 8.55 -18.11
N THR A 28 15.27 8.58 -19.43
CA THR A 28 14.33 7.91 -20.33
C THR A 28 14.67 6.42 -20.43
N ILE A 29 13.64 5.58 -20.42
CA ILE A 29 13.76 4.14 -20.65
C ILE A 29 12.58 3.67 -21.50
N ASP A 30 12.83 2.66 -22.32
CA ASP A 30 11.77 2.02 -23.08
C ASP A 30 10.83 1.27 -22.13
N THR A 31 9.53 1.43 -22.37
CA THR A 31 8.50 0.73 -21.60
C THR A 31 8.33 -0.66 -22.17
N PRO A 32 8.39 -1.73 -21.35
CA PRO A 32 8.11 -3.08 -21.83
C PRO A 32 6.73 -3.17 -22.50
N ASP A 33 6.63 -4.04 -23.49
CA ASP A 33 5.38 -4.31 -24.18
C ASP A 33 4.45 -5.17 -23.32
N GLY A 34 3.15 -5.16 -23.65
CA GLY A 34 2.17 -6.05 -23.03
C GLY A 34 1.85 -5.72 -21.56
N LEU A 35 2.08 -4.47 -21.14
CA LEU A 35 1.69 -3.97 -19.82
C LEU A 35 0.21 -3.60 -19.80
N TYR A 36 -0.59 -4.46 -19.19
CA TYR A 36 -2.00 -4.22 -18.93
C TYR A 36 -2.44 -5.04 -17.73
N CYS A 37 -3.56 -4.67 -17.12
CA CYS A 37 -4.09 -5.46 -16.01
C CYS A 37 -4.47 -6.88 -16.48
N LYS A 38 -3.78 -7.89 -15.95
CA LYS A 38 -3.97 -9.32 -16.29
C LYS A 38 -4.89 -10.07 -15.31
N LEU A 39 -5.69 -9.35 -14.52
CA LEU A 39 -6.78 -9.92 -13.69
C LEU A 39 -8.04 -10.21 -14.53
N PRO A 40 -9.04 -10.96 -14.02
CA PRO A 40 -10.31 -11.19 -14.70
C PRO A 40 -11.04 -9.88 -15.07
N GLN A 41 -11.84 -9.91 -16.13
CA GLN A 41 -12.52 -8.70 -16.64
C GLN A 41 -13.49 -8.08 -15.63
N ASP A 42 -14.09 -8.91 -14.80
CA ASP A 42 -15.02 -8.62 -13.69
C ASP A 42 -14.32 -8.28 -12.37
N SER A 43 -12.97 -8.27 -12.33
CA SER A 43 -12.23 -7.89 -11.13
C SER A 43 -12.63 -6.48 -10.66
N PRO A 44 -12.98 -6.30 -9.37
CA PRO A 44 -13.41 -5.01 -8.82
C PRO A 44 -12.26 -4.00 -8.68
N LEU A 45 -11.01 -4.43 -8.84
CA LEU A 45 -9.85 -3.55 -8.78
C LEU A 45 -9.84 -2.55 -9.92
N ALA A 46 -9.45 -1.30 -9.62
CA ALA A 46 -9.40 -0.23 -10.59
C ALA A 46 -8.47 -0.62 -11.75
N VAL A 47 -8.98 -0.54 -12.97
CA VAL A 47 -8.21 -0.85 -14.17
C VAL A 47 -7.28 0.32 -14.46
N ARG A 48 -5.96 0.11 -14.30
CA ARG A 48 -4.97 0.96 -14.97
C ARG A 48 -4.83 0.45 -16.40
N GLY A 49 -5.54 1.04 -17.36
CA GLY A 49 -5.30 0.77 -18.80
C GLY A 49 -6.31 -0.13 -19.52
N ALA A 50 -5.81 -0.94 -20.46
CA ALA A 50 -6.57 -1.40 -21.63
C ALA A 50 -7.45 -2.65 -21.44
N ARG A 51 -7.34 -3.37 -20.31
CA ARG A 51 -7.97 -4.70 -20.08
C ARG A 51 -9.40 -4.80 -20.61
N ASN A 52 -10.21 -3.78 -20.32
CA ASN A 52 -11.65 -3.74 -20.55
C ASN A 52 -12.07 -2.95 -21.80
N TYR A 53 -11.16 -2.67 -22.75
CA TYR A 53 -11.55 -1.96 -23.97
C TYR A 53 -12.46 -2.80 -24.88
N PRO A 54 -13.51 -2.21 -25.46
CA PRO A 54 -14.38 -2.91 -26.40
C PRO A 54 -13.62 -3.25 -27.68
N CYS A 55 -13.75 -4.49 -28.13
CA CYS A 55 -13.14 -4.95 -29.37
C CYS A 55 -13.93 -4.45 -30.59
N MET A 56 -13.28 -3.65 -31.42
CA MET A 56 -13.85 -3.23 -32.70
C MET A 56 -14.07 -4.45 -33.60
N GLY A 57 -15.26 -4.59 -34.18
CA GLY A 57 -15.63 -5.74 -35.02
C GLY A 57 -16.04 -7.00 -34.26
N HIS A 58 -15.94 -7.04 -32.93
CA HIS A 58 -16.34 -8.18 -32.09
C HIS A 58 -17.31 -7.74 -30.98
N PRO A 59 -18.61 -7.62 -31.28
CA PRO A 59 -19.61 -7.16 -30.30
C PRO A 59 -19.59 -7.99 -29.01
N GLY A 60 -19.61 -7.31 -27.86
CA GLY A 60 -19.60 -7.95 -26.54
C GLY A 60 -18.23 -8.45 -26.06
N LYS A 61 -17.21 -8.45 -26.91
CA LYS A 61 -15.85 -8.86 -26.53
C LYS A 61 -15.03 -7.67 -26.03
N ARG A 62 -14.20 -7.92 -25.01
CA ARG A 62 -13.25 -6.96 -24.46
C ARG A 62 -11.86 -7.57 -24.34
N ALA A 63 -10.86 -6.81 -24.74
CA ALA A 63 -9.47 -7.23 -24.65
C ALA A 63 -8.52 -6.02 -24.59
N PRO A 64 -7.31 -6.22 -24.02
CA PRO A 64 -6.29 -5.18 -23.93
C PRO A 64 -5.57 -4.89 -25.24
N THR A 65 -5.58 -5.82 -26.19
CA THR A 65 -4.89 -5.68 -27.49
C THR A 65 -5.76 -6.17 -28.64
N VAL A 66 -5.44 -5.72 -29.85
CA VAL A 66 -6.18 -6.11 -31.06
C VAL A 66 -5.98 -7.59 -31.41
N GLU A 67 -4.82 -8.16 -31.08
CA GLU A 67 -4.52 -9.57 -31.26
C GLU A 67 -5.43 -10.43 -30.38
N LEU A 68 -5.60 -10.06 -29.11
CA LEU A 68 -6.52 -10.75 -28.21
C LEU A 68 -7.99 -10.52 -28.59
N CYS A 69 -8.32 -9.37 -29.20
CA CYS A 69 -9.63 -9.17 -29.80
C CYS A 69 -9.91 -10.18 -30.92
N ASN A 70 -8.90 -10.57 -31.69
CA ASN A 70 -9.03 -11.54 -32.78
C ASN A 70 -8.81 -13.01 -32.34
N ASP A 71 -8.16 -13.26 -31.20
CA ASP A 71 -7.95 -14.63 -30.68
C ASP A 71 -9.30 -15.27 -30.26
N PRO A 72 -9.69 -16.44 -30.78
CA PRO A 72 -10.94 -17.11 -30.41
C PRO A 72 -11.05 -17.45 -28.92
N ARG A 73 -9.92 -17.63 -28.22
CA ARG A 73 -9.87 -17.87 -26.75
C ARG A 73 -10.10 -16.58 -25.96
N GLY A 74 -9.88 -15.42 -26.57
CA GLY A 74 -10.03 -14.11 -25.95
C GLY A 74 -9.01 -13.83 -24.86
N PHE A 75 -9.34 -12.88 -23.98
CA PHE A 75 -8.50 -12.50 -22.85
C PHE A 75 -8.51 -13.58 -21.77
N VAL A 76 -7.34 -14.12 -21.46
CA VAL A 76 -7.14 -15.10 -20.38
C VAL A 76 -6.46 -14.39 -19.20
N PRO A 77 -7.08 -14.38 -18.00
CA PRO A 77 -6.45 -13.80 -16.82
C PRO A 77 -5.27 -14.66 -16.36
N MET A 78 -4.23 -13.99 -15.88
CA MET A 78 -3.00 -14.62 -15.44
C MET A 78 -3.02 -14.95 -13.94
N ALA A 79 -3.82 -14.22 -13.17
CA ALA A 79 -4.14 -14.52 -11.78
C ALA A 79 -5.59 -14.15 -11.49
N MET A 80 -6.26 -14.87 -10.61
CA MET A 80 -7.65 -14.58 -10.22
C MET A 80 -7.76 -13.42 -9.24
N ARG A 81 -6.72 -13.17 -8.45
CA ARG A 81 -6.65 -12.11 -7.44
C ARG A 81 -5.26 -11.49 -7.43
N GLN A 82 -5.20 -10.23 -7.04
CA GLN A 82 -3.95 -9.55 -6.74
C GLN A 82 -3.63 -9.70 -5.27
N HIS A 83 -2.38 -10.02 -4.97
CA HIS A 83 -1.85 -9.94 -3.62
C HIS A 83 -1.31 -8.53 -3.39
N THR A 84 -1.89 -7.80 -2.43
CA THR A 84 -1.46 -6.42 -2.13
C THR A 84 -0.06 -6.37 -1.52
N LEU A 85 0.28 -7.36 -0.69
CA LEU A 85 1.53 -7.41 0.08
C LEU A 85 2.43 -8.61 -0.29
N GLY A 86 1.92 -9.52 -1.13
CA GLY A 86 2.67 -10.70 -1.57
C GLY A 86 3.50 -10.42 -2.81
N PRO A 87 4.34 -11.39 -3.23
CA PRO A 87 5.03 -11.30 -4.51
C PRO A 87 4.03 -11.22 -5.65
N TYR A 88 4.42 -10.49 -6.70
CA TYR A 88 3.60 -10.42 -7.90
C TYR A 88 3.56 -11.78 -8.61
N PRO A 89 2.44 -12.14 -9.28
CA PRO A 89 2.36 -13.35 -10.07
C PRO A 89 3.43 -13.39 -11.16
N PHE A 90 3.94 -14.60 -11.46
CA PHE A 90 4.86 -14.83 -12.57
C PHE A 90 4.23 -14.38 -13.90
N ASP A 91 4.92 -13.50 -14.63
CA ASP A 91 4.48 -12.98 -15.92
C ASP A 91 5.42 -13.39 -17.05
N PRO A 92 5.05 -14.39 -17.89
CA PRO A 92 5.88 -14.84 -19.00
C PRO A 92 6.29 -13.71 -19.96
N ASN A 93 5.44 -12.70 -20.15
CA ASN A 93 5.71 -11.58 -21.05
C ASN A 93 6.83 -10.68 -20.52
N LEU A 94 6.89 -10.48 -19.19
CA LEU A 94 7.94 -9.69 -18.57
C LEU A 94 9.27 -10.44 -18.57
N ILE A 95 9.24 -11.73 -18.23
CA ILE A 95 10.43 -12.58 -18.26
C ILE A 95 11.04 -12.65 -19.66
N ALA A 96 10.20 -12.81 -20.69
CA ALA A 96 10.65 -12.85 -22.08
C ALA A 96 11.36 -11.54 -22.52
N GLN A 97 11.06 -10.42 -21.85
CA GLN A 97 11.66 -9.11 -22.09
C GLN A 97 12.83 -8.80 -21.13
N GLY A 98 13.26 -9.77 -20.33
CA GLY A 98 14.41 -9.63 -19.41
C GLY A 98 14.09 -8.96 -18.08
N VAL A 99 12.82 -8.69 -17.78
CA VAL A 99 12.40 -8.21 -16.46
C VAL A 99 12.42 -9.39 -15.48
N PRO A 100 13.14 -9.32 -14.35
CA PRO A 100 13.21 -10.43 -13.40
C PRO A 100 11.89 -10.62 -12.64
N VAL A 101 11.72 -11.80 -12.03
CA VAL A 101 10.63 -12.07 -11.08
C VAL A 101 10.75 -11.11 -9.88
N ASP A 102 9.62 -10.80 -9.24
CA ASP A 102 9.57 -10.02 -8.00
C ASP A 102 10.53 -10.60 -6.94
N ASP A 103 11.36 -9.75 -6.34
CA ASP A 103 12.36 -10.17 -5.35
C ASP A 103 11.74 -10.65 -4.04
N ARG A 104 10.47 -10.30 -3.81
CA ARG A 104 9.69 -10.85 -2.69
C ARG A 104 9.49 -12.36 -2.75
N VAL A 105 9.73 -13.00 -3.89
CA VAL A 105 9.66 -14.46 -4.03
C VAL A 105 10.77 -15.15 -3.25
N ASP A 106 11.99 -14.61 -3.27
CA ASP A 106 13.17 -15.19 -2.61
C ASP A 106 13.65 -14.39 -1.38
N PHE A 107 12.89 -13.35 -0.98
CA PHE A 107 13.25 -12.47 0.13
C PHE A 107 13.59 -13.25 1.41
N ASN A 108 12.81 -14.27 1.76
CA ASN A 108 13.03 -15.09 2.96
C ASN A 108 14.32 -15.93 2.90
N ASP A 109 14.86 -16.21 1.72
CA ASP A 109 16.15 -16.91 1.59
C ASP A 109 17.33 -15.97 1.87
N ARG A 110 17.08 -14.65 1.94
CA ARG A 110 18.06 -13.58 2.13
C ARG A 110 17.91 -12.84 3.47
N ILE A 111 17.02 -13.27 4.35
CA ILE A 111 16.87 -12.69 5.70
C ILE A 111 17.99 -13.11 6.65
N HIS A 112 18.70 -14.19 6.33
CA HIS A 112 19.82 -14.68 7.11
C HIS A 112 21.13 -14.17 6.50
N ALA A 113 22.06 -13.74 7.35
CA ALA A 113 23.42 -13.46 6.91
C ALA A 113 24.02 -14.72 6.27
N PRO A 114 24.88 -14.60 5.23
CA PRO A 114 25.66 -15.73 4.72
C PRO A 114 26.33 -16.45 5.89
N VAL A 115 26.34 -17.78 5.86
CA VAL A 115 26.93 -18.61 6.94
C VAL A 115 28.42 -18.30 7.12
N GLU A 116 29.07 -17.88 6.04
CA GLU A 116 30.47 -17.47 5.97
C GLU A 116 30.72 -16.03 6.47
N GLY A 117 29.66 -15.27 6.76
CA GLY A 117 29.72 -13.86 7.12
C GLY A 117 29.88 -12.93 5.92
N THR A 118 29.59 -11.64 6.11
CA THR A 118 29.81 -10.61 5.07
C THR A 118 31.32 -10.41 4.87
N PRO A 119 31.87 -10.57 3.65
CA PRO A 119 33.28 -10.35 3.42
C PRO A 119 33.66 -8.89 3.72
N LEU A 120 34.82 -8.70 4.34
CA LEU A 120 35.32 -7.38 4.71
C LEU A 120 35.56 -6.53 3.44
N PRO A 121 35.16 -5.24 3.42
CA PRO A 121 35.42 -4.40 2.26
C PRO A 121 36.92 -4.32 1.96
N PRO A 122 37.33 -4.21 0.68
CA PRO A 122 38.74 -4.15 0.31
C PRO A 122 39.44 -2.98 1.03
N GLY A 123 40.44 -3.28 1.84
CA GLY A 123 41.21 -2.28 2.60
C GLY A 123 40.70 -1.98 4.01
N ALA A 124 39.63 -2.64 4.49
CA ALA A 124 39.33 -2.64 5.92
C ALA A 124 40.39 -3.47 6.66
N ALA A 125 41.34 -2.79 7.30
CA ALA A 125 42.16 -3.42 8.32
C ALA A 125 41.29 -3.74 9.54
N SER A 126 41.56 -4.88 10.18
CA SER A 126 40.95 -5.34 11.43
C SER A 126 41.35 -4.46 12.63
N THR A 127 41.07 -3.16 12.58
CA THR A 127 41.41 -2.24 13.69
C THR A 127 40.35 -2.30 14.81
N TRP A 128 39.23 -3.00 14.58
CA TRP A 128 38.09 -3.03 15.50
C TRP A 128 37.51 -4.43 15.73
N MET A 129 38.33 -5.48 15.62
CA MET A 129 37.85 -6.79 16.07
C MET A 129 37.83 -6.78 17.61
N PRO A 130 36.67 -6.83 18.29
CA PRO A 130 36.66 -7.13 19.71
C PRO A 130 37.30 -8.52 19.92
N PRO A 131 38.00 -8.76 21.04
CA PRO A 131 38.58 -10.06 21.31
C PRO A 131 37.48 -11.13 21.25
N ASP A 132 37.83 -12.29 20.68
CA ASP A 132 36.96 -13.46 20.60
C ASP A 132 36.33 -13.74 21.98
N PRO A 133 35.00 -13.65 22.15
CA PRO A 133 34.35 -13.89 23.44
C PRO A 133 34.53 -15.34 23.91
N LEU A 134 34.95 -16.26 23.03
CA LEU A 134 35.30 -17.65 23.39
C LEU A 134 36.74 -17.80 23.90
N ALA A 135 37.60 -16.79 23.71
CA ALA A 135 38.98 -16.76 24.20
C ALA A 135 39.12 -16.05 25.55
N ALA A 136 38.08 -15.36 26.03
CA ALA A 136 38.09 -14.72 27.34
C ALA A 136 37.99 -15.78 28.46
N PRO A 137 38.87 -15.75 29.49
CA PRO A 137 38.73 -16.63 30.63
C PRO A 137 37.41 -16.31 31.36
N ILE A 138 36.54 -17.32 31.46
CA ILE A 138 35.28 -17.22 32.19
C ILE A 138 35.61 -16.97 33.67
N PRO A 139 35.17 -15.87 34.30
CA PRO A 139 35.33 -15.72 35.75
C PRO A 139 34.59 -16.86 36.44
N ALA A 140 35.25 -17.55 37.37
CA ALA A 140 34.66 -18.66 38.09
C ALA A 140 33.35 -18.21 38.75
N THR A 141 32.25 -18.86 38.38
CA THR A 141 30.94 -18.63 39.01
C THR A 141 31.03 -18.98 40.49
N PRO A 142 30.57 -18.11 41.42
CA PRO A 142 30.47 -18.49 42.82
C PRO A 142 29.51 -19.68 42.93
N VAL A 143 29.97 -20.75 43.58
CA VAL A 143 29.19 -21.97 43.80
C VAL A 143 27.98 -21.62 44.66
N ALA A 144 26.77 -21.88 44.16
CA ALA A 144 25.55 -21.72 44.92
C ALA A 144 25.53 -22.71 46.11
N PRO A 145 25.01 -22.32 47.29
CA PRO A 145 24.87 -23.23 48.41
C PRO A 145 23.90 -24.38 48.07
N PRO A 146 24.10 -25.58 48.64
CA PRO A 146 23.26 -26.74 48.32
C PRO A 146 21.79 -26.51 48.75
N PRO A 147 20.82 -27.06 48.00
CA PRO A 147 19.41 -26.92 48.32
C PRO A 147 19.04 -27.68 49.61
N PRO A 148 18.01 -27.24 50.35
CA PRO A 148 17.55 -27.91 51.56
C PRO A 148 16.98 -29.31 51.26
N PRO A 149 17.12 -30.29 52.17
CA PRO A 149 16.73 -31.67 51.90
C PRO A 149 15.20 -31.80 51.71
N GLY A 150 14.74 -32.38 50.60
CA GLY A 150 13.33 -32.81 50.50
C GLY A 150 12.68 -32.89 49.11
N ASN A 151 13.30 -32.45 48.02
CA ASN A 151 12.66 -32.44 46.69
C ASN A 151 13.53 -33.08 45.59
N SER A 152 13.64 -34.40 45.59
CA SER A 152 14.18 -35.15 44.45
C SER A 152 13.52 -36.51 44.34
N ILE A 153 13.14 -36.91 43.12
CA ILE A 153 12.96 -38.32 42.77
C ILE A 153 14.22 -38.74 42.01
N ASN A 154 14.92 -39.76 42.52
CA ASN A 154 16.15 -40.32 41.94
C ASN A 154 17.31 -39.33 41.72
N GLY A 155 17.46 -38.33 42.60
CA GLY A 155 18.64 -37.46 42.63
C GLY A 155 18.67 -36.30 41.64
N GLU A 156 17.59 -36.05 40.89
CA GLU A 156 17.47 -34.89 40.00
C GLU A 156 16.44 -33.87 40.55
N PRO A 157 16.77 -32.56 40.62
CA PRO A 157 15.84 -31.52 41.08
C PRO A 157 14.69 -31.28 40.08
N ILE A 158 13.45 -31.14 40.58
CA ILE A 158 12.29 -30.79 39.76
C ILE A 158 12.27 -29.28 39.52
N PRO A 159 12.30 -28.77 38.26
CA PRO A 159 12.14 -27.34 37.99
C PRO A 159 10.70 -26.90 38.25
N THR A 160 10.52 -25.75 38.91
CA THR A 160 9.21 -25.11 39.11
C THR A 160 8.70 -24.56 37.78
N VAL A 161 7.58 -25.09 37.30
CA VAL A 161 6.78 -24.48 36.22
C VAL A 161 6.13 -23.20 36.74
N GLU A 162 6.45 -22.07 36.10
CA GLU A 162 5.87 -20.76 36.42
C GLU A 162 4.47 -20.67 35.78
N ALA A 163 3.43 -20.80 36.61
CA ALA A 163 2.06 -20.47 36.23
C ALA A 163 1.79 -18.99 36.58
N PRO A 164 1.25 -18.16 35.67
CA PRO A 164 0.86 -16.80 36.02
C PRO A 164 -0.30 -16.81 37.02
N VAL A 165 -0.07 -16.22 38.19
CA VAL A 165 -1.01 -16.13 39.31
C VAL A 165 -2.09 -15.08 39.02
N ALA A 166 -3.35 -15.50 39.06
CA ALA A 166 -4.48 -14.60 39.30
C ALA A 166 -4.67 -14.42 40.82
N PRO A 167 -4.86 -13.20 41.36
CA PRO A 167 -5.24 -13.03 42.75
C PRO A 167 -6.77 -13.08 42.91
N ALA A 168 -7.23 -13.98 43.79
CA ALA A 168 -8.59 -14.02 44.28
C ALA A 168 -8.85 -12.95 45.36
N ALA A 169 -10.03 -12.34 45.25
CA ALA A 169 -10.88 -11.68 46.25
C ALA A 169 -10.30 -11.32 47.64
N GLY A 170 -10.31 -10.02 47.96
CA GLY A 170 -10.19 -9.55 49.34
C GLY A 170 -9.84 -8.08 49.52
N VAL A 171 -10.61 -7.14 48.94
CA VAL A 171 -10.49 -5.70 49.25
C VAL A 171 -11.89 -5.08 49.32
N PRO A 172 -12.24 -4.32 50.38
CA PRO A 172 -13.57 -3.72 50.51
C PRO A 172 -13.83 -2.66 49.43
N ALA A 173 -15.10 -2.59 48.97
CA ALA A 173 -15.53 -1.67 47.92
C ALA A 173 -15.34 -0.21 48.34
N ALA A 174 -14.54 0.53 47.57
CA ALA A 174 -14.48 1.99 47.64
C ALA A 174 -15.77 2.59 47.02
N PRO A 175 -16.26 3.74 47.51
CA PRO A 175 -17.48 4.35 46.99
C PRO A 175 -17.28 4.79 45.54
N GLN A 176 -18.21 4.40 44.67
CA GLN A 176 -18.23 4.82 43.27
C GLN A 176 -18.49 6.33 43.18
N GLY A 177 -17.49 7.08 42.75
CA GLY A 177 -17.67 8.47 42.31
C GLY A 177 -18.50 8.54 41.02
N PRO A 178 -19.12 9.69 40.70
CA PRO A 178 -19.96 9.84 39.51
C PRO A 178 -19.13 9.67 38.22
N PRO A 179 -19.75 9.21 37.11
CA PRO A 179 -19.05 8.97 35.86
C PRO A 179 -18.43 10.26 35.28
N PRO A 180 -17.27 10.18 34.60
CA PRO A 180 -16.64 11.33 33.98
C PRO A 180 -17.51 11.89 32.84
N GLY A 181 -17.66 13.21 32.81
CA GLY A 181 -18.32 13.94 31.73
C GLY A 181 -17.50 13.95 30.43
N PRO A 182 -18.02 14.56 29.35
CA PRO A 182 -17.33 14.64 28.06
C PRO A 182 -15.96 15.30 28.21
N VAL A 183 -14.92 14.63 27.72
CA VAL A 183 -13.56 15.19 27.68
C VAL A 183 -13.46 16.07 26.43
N GLU A 184 -13.23 17.36 26.64
CA GLU A 184 -12.96 18.32 25.56
C GLU A 184 -11.53 18.09 25.04
N VAL A 185 -11.42 17.74 23.75
CA VAL A 185 -10.14 17.46 23.10
C VAL A 185 -9.46 18.79 22.76
N PRO A 186 -8.24 19.08 23.25
CA PRO A 186 -7.52 20.28 22.85
C PRO A 186 -7.13 20.21 21.37
N PRO A 187 -7.13 21.33 20.63
CA PRO A 187 -6.78 21.33 19.21
C PRO A 187 -5.33 20.85 19.00
N PRO A 188 -5.06 20.06 17.94
CA PRO A 188 -3.71 19.58 17.69
C PRO A 188 -2.78 20.75 17.38
N ASP A 189 -1.63 20.79 18.06
CA ASP A 189 -0.53 21.69 17.73
C ASP A 189 -0.11 21.51 16.26
N GLY A 190 0.11 22.64 15.60
CA GLY A 190 0.09 22.78 14.15
C GLY A 190 1.02 21.83 13.41
N ALA A 191 0.41 20.96 12.58
CA ALA A 191 1.11 20.33 11.46
C ALA A 191 1.56 21.44 10.50
N LEU A 192 2.85 21.50 10.19
CA LEU A 192 3.36 22.37 9.14
C LEU A 192 2.73 21.92 7.81
N PRO A 193 1.99 22.79 7.10
CA PRO A 193 1.36 22.39 5.84
C PRO A 193 2.43 22.13 4.78
N ALA A 194 2.46 20.91 4.25
CA ALA A 194 3.25 20.59 3.07
C ALA A 194 2.63 21.29 1.85
N ALA A 195 3.33 22.26 1.28
CA ALA A 195 2.84 23.00 0.13
C ALA A 195 2.97 22.15 -1.16
N PRO A 196 1.93 22.10 -2.02
CA PRO A 196 2.00 21.43 -3.31
C PRO A 196 2.99 22.13 -4.24
N SER A 197 3.56 21.41 -5.21
CA SER A 197 4.66 21.85 -6.10
C SER A 197 4.37 23.07 -6.99
N ALA A 198 3.16 23.64 -6.92
CA ALA A 198 2.75 24.87 -7.60
C ALA A 198 2.75 26.11 -6.69
N PHE A 199 3.16 25.99 -5.43
CA PHE A 199 3.18 27.08 -4.46
C PHE A 199 4.37 28.02 -4.67
N ASN A 200 4.11 29.20 -5.21
CA ASN A 200 5.07 30.30 -5.27
C ASN A 200 4.79 31.19 -4.06
N GLY A 201 5.72 31.24 -3.10
CA GLY A 201 5.53 31.82 -1.75
C GLY A 201 5.29 33.33 -1.64
N ASN A 202 4.70 33.97 -2.66
CA ASN A 202 4.43 35.41 -2.69
C ASN A 202 2.95 35.78 -2.84
N GLY A 203 2.03 34.84 -2.59
CA GLY A 203 0.58 35.09 -2.53
C GLY A 203 0.09 35.06 -1.09
N SER A 204 -0.29 36.21 -0.53
CA SER A 204 -0.85 36.35 0.82
C SER A 204 -2.32 35.91 0.93
N GLY A 205 -2.72 34.87 0.20
CA GLY A 205 -4.06 34.31 0.24
C GLY A 205 -3.97 32.81 0.40
N GLY A 206 -4.33 32.29 1.58
CA GLY A 206 -4.50 30.85 1.77
C GLY A 206 -5.55 30.29 0.78
N PRO A 207 -5.51 29.00 0.45
CA PRO A 207 -6.49 28.41 -0.44
C PRO A 207 -7.89 28.53 0.16
N SER A 208 -8.78 29.30 -0.47
CA SER A 208 -10.20 29.32 -0.13
C SER A 208 -10.94 28.28 -0.97
N VAL A 209 -11.53 27.30 -0.29
CA VAL A 209 -12.47 26.36 -0.91
C VAL A 209 -13.87 26.90 -0.67
N ALA A 210 -14.56 27.29 -1.74
CA ALA A 210 -15.98 27.62 -1.69
C ALA A 210 -16.79 26.43 -2.22
N MET A 211 -17.71 25.90 -1.41
CA MET A 211 -18.73 24.95 -1.87
C MET A 211 -19.96 25.72 -2.33
N ALA A 212 -20.50 25.38 -3.50
CA ALA A 212 -21.75 25.93 -4.00
C ALA A 212 -22.82 24.84 -4.04
N SER A 213 -24.02 25.14 -3.54
CA SER A 213 -25.18 24.25 -3.67
C SER A 213 -25.75 24.34 -5.08
N TYR A 214 -25.84 23.20 -5.77
CA TYR A 214 -26.47 23.08 -7.10
C TYR A 214 -27.80 22.32 -6.96
N ASP A 215 -28.89 22.90 -7.47
CA ASP A 215 -30.18 22.22 -7.60
C ASP A 215 -30.30 21.62 -9.01
N PRO A 216 -30.24 20.28 -9.16
CA PRO A 216 -30.30 19.63 -10.46
C PRO A 216 -31.67 19.71 -11.12
N HIS A 217 -32.75 19.98 -10.38
CA HIS A 217 -34.10 20.08 -10.95
C HIS A 217 -34.33 21.44 -11.61
N THR A 218 -33.68 22.49 -11.12
CA THR A 218 -33.88 23.86 -11.62
C THR A 218 -32.66 24.44 -12.33
N GLY A 219 -31.50 23.78 -12.25
CA GLY A 219 -30.24 24.25 -12.82
C GLY A 219 -29.65 25.46 -12.08
N ARG A 220 -30.13 25.75 -10.86
CA ARG A 220 -29.74 26.93 -10.07
C ARG A 220 -28.53 26.62 -9.19
N TYR A 221 -27.60 27.57 -9.11
CA TYR A 221 -26.45 27.51 -8.22
C TYR A 221 -26.13 28.89 -7.63
N LEU A 222 -25.53 28.91 -6.45
CA LEU A 222 -25.01 30.14 -5.84
C LEU A 222 -23.57 30.36 -6.29
N ALA A 223 -23.28 31.44 -6.99
CA ALA A 223 -21.93 31.76 -7.44
C ALA A 223 -21.09 32.37 -6.29
N PRO A 224 -19.74 32.37 -6.40
CA PRO A 224 -18.85 32.91 -5.35
C PRO A 224 -19.06 34.39 -5.04
N ASP A 225 -19.72 35.13 -5.93
CA ASP A 225 -20.15 36.53 -5.76
C ASP A 225 -21.43 36.68 -4.92
N GLY A 226 -21.99 35.56 -4.43
CA GLY A 226 -23.23 35.52 -3.65
C GLY A 226 -24.50 35.64 -4.50
N GLN A 227 -24.39 35.64 -5.83
CA GLN A 227 -25.53 35.75 -6.74
C GLN A 227 -26.08 34.37 -7.09
N LEU A 228 -27.41 34.24 -7.12
CA LEU A 228 -28.09 33.05 -7.63
C LEU A 228 -28.05 33.07 -9.15
N GLN A 229 -27.27 32.17 -9.72
CA GLN A 229 -27.16 31.95 -11.16
C GLN A 229 -28.02 30.73 -11.55
N GLN A 230 -28.51 30.71 -12.78
CA GLN A 230 -29.25 29.58 -13.33
C GLN A 230 -28.63 29.18 -14.65
N VAL A 231 -28.19 27.92 -14.75
CA VAL A 231 -27.81 27.34 -16.04
C VAL A 231 -29.10 26.96 -16.77
N SER A 232 -29.60 27.87 -17.60
CA SER A 232 -30.55 27.51 -18.64
C SER A 232 -29.78 26.72 -19.69
N THR A 233 -29.91 25.39 -19.68
CA THR A 233 -29.59 24.62 -20.88
C THR A 233 -30.58 25.09 -21.96
N PRO A 234 -30.13 25.62 -23.11
CA PRO A 234 -31.03 25.93 -24.19
C PRO A 234 -31.53 24.61 -24.80
N VAL A 235 -32.54 23.99 -24.19
CA VAL A 235 -33.37 22.95 -24.81
C VAL A 235 -34.54 23.62 -25.52
N SER A 236 -34.21 24.59 -26.37
CA SER A 236 -35.13 25.15 -27.38
C SER A 236 -34.37 25.22 -28.69
N GLY A 237 -33.97 24.06 -29.17
CA GLY A 237 -33.23 23.84 -30.40
C GLY A 237 -33.04 22.34 -30.59
N THR A 238 -33.20 21.87 -31.82
CA THR A 238 -33.18 20.45 -32.20
C THR A 238 -32.05 19.71 -31.51
N GLN A 239 -32.37 18.69 -30.70
CA GLN A 239 -31.35 17.88 -30.03
C GLN A 239 -30.40 17.28 -31.06
N PRO A 240 -29.07 17.42 -30.89
CA PRO A 240 -28.09 16.83 -31.79
C PRO A 240 -28.26 15.30 -31.77
N LYS A 241 -28.46 14.72 -32.97
CA LYS A 241 -28.71 13.28 -33.13
C LYS A 241 -27.42 12.48 -33.22
N SER A 242 -26.29 13.16 -33.40
CA SER A 242 -24.99 12.51 -33.46
C SER A 242 -23.92 13.33 -32.75
N TRP A 243 -22.87 12.65 -32.29
CA TRP A 243 -21.72 13.30 -31.64
C TRP A 243 -20.97 14.29 -32.55
N LYS A 244 -21.10 14.14 -33.88
CA LYS A 244 -20.48 15.06 -34.85
C LYS A 244 -21.11 16.45 -34.81
N ASP A 245 -22.38 16.53 -34.45
CA ASP A 245 -23.12 17.79 -34.32
C ASP A 245 -22.69 18.59 -33.07
N LEU A 246 -21.82 18.00 -32.23
CA LEU A 246 -21.27 18.62 -31.02
C LEU A 246 -19.85 19.17 -31.21
N LEU A 247 -19.24 18.99 -32.38
CA LEU A 247 -17.92 19.54 -32.66
C LEU A 247 -18.05 20.90 -33.33
N PRO A 248 -17.31 21.94 -32.85
CA PRO A 248 -17.18 23.17 -33.62
C PRO A 248 -16.46 22.85 -34.93
N ILE A 249 -17.10 23.23 -36.04
CA ILE A 249 -16.49 23.23 -37.39
C ILE A 249 -15.23 24.09 -37.44
#